data_AF-A0A2G5IEL9-F1
#
_entry.id   AF-A0A2G5IEL9-F1
#
_cell.length_a   1.000
_cell.length_b   1.000
_cell.length_c   1.000
_cell.angle_alpha   90.00
_cell.angle_beta   90.00
_cell.angle_gamma   90.00
#
_symmetry.space_group_name_H-M   'P 1'
#
loop_
_entity.id
_entity.type
_entity.pdbx_description
1 polymer ?
#
loop_
_entity_poly.entity_id
_entity_poly.type
_entity_poly.pdbx_seq_one_letter_code
_entity_poly.pdbx_strand_id
1 'polypeptide(L)'
;MSKVAPSARTWTLRFKNHTSTILLEVDPLQSLSDVRAELLHALVETSPGGKLNGQEIPQNAKHIKLGIANDRNDLSKGYSSVVGELEEASDTGKGKGKAPVGSAKADSLKDCPQGVGMKNGDVVAFKFVGNGGIADESTEDIIEEWDVIVPTIEDTYKEDDEGLAMDEG
;
A
#
# COMPACT_ATOMS: atom_id res chain seq x y z
N MET A 1 18.56 6.95 -6.19
CA MET A 1 17.61 5.91 -6.64
C MET A 1 17.35 6.16 -8.11
N SER A 2 17.37 5.11 -8.94
CA SER A 2 17.14 5.26 -10.37
C SER A 2 15.64 5.10 -10.62
N LYS A 3 14.95 6.21 -10.89
CA LYS A 3 13.54 6.22 -11.30
C LYS A 3 13.35 5.25 -12.47
N VAL A 4 12.35 4.37 -12.38
CA VAL A 4 12.04 3.43 -13.48
C VAL A 4 11.56 4.22 -14.70
N ALA A 5 12.21 4.01 -15.84
CA ALA A 5 11.75 4.57 -17.09
C ALA A 5 10.58 3.72 -17.63
N PRO A 6 9.44 4.34 -17.98
CA PRO A 6 8.28 3.59 -18.46
C PRO A 6 8.63 2.82 -19.74
N SER A 7 8.21 1.56 -19.80
CA SER A 7 8.40 0.70 -20.97
C SER A 7 7.25 -0.29 -21.11
N ALA A 8 7.17 -1.02 -22.22
CA ALA A 8 6.14 -2.05 -22.39
C ALA A 8 6.22 -3.21 -21.36
N ARG A 9 7.29 -3.25 -20.54
CA ARG A 9 7.50 -4.25 -19.49
C ARG A 9 7.21 -3.73 -18.08
N THR A 10 7.07 -2.42 -17.90
CA THR A 10 6.74 -1.86 -16.59
C THR A 10 5.26 -2.05 -16.30
N TRP A 11 4.93 -2.12 -15.02
CA TRP A 11 3.56 -2.21 -14.54
C TRP A 11 3.15 -0.90 -13.91
N THR A 12 1.91 -0.49 -14.15
CA THR A 12 1.30 0.61 -13.42
C THR A 12 0.59 0.05 -12.18
N LEU A 13 1.02 0.44 -10.99
CA LEU A 13 0.36 0.07 -9.73
C LEU A 13 -0.36 1.28 -9.13
N ARG A 14 -1.51 1.04 -8.49
CA ARG A 14 -2.34 2.06 -7.84
C ARG A 14 -2.22 1.95 -6.32
N PHE A 15 -1.40 2.81 -5.73
CA PHE A 15 -1.20 2.87 -4.28
C PHE A 15 -2.30 3.69 -3.63
N LYS A 16 -3.09 3.07 -2.77
CA LYS A 16 -4.24 3.70 -2.10
C LYS A 16 -4.03 3.85 -0.60
N ASN A 17 -4.41 5.02 -0.10
CA ASN A 17 -4.56 5.32 1.32
C ASN A 17 -5.71 6.33 1.48
N HIS A 18 -6.70 5.98 2.28
CA HIS A 18 -7.98 6.66 2.40
C HIS A 18 -8.63 6.87 1.01
N THR A 19 -8.88 8.12 0.63
CA THR A 19 -9.37 8.54 -0.70
C THR A 19 -8.23 8.85 -1.68
N SER A 20 -6.99 8.91 -1.21
CA SER A 20 -5.82 9.26 -2.03
C SER A 20 -5.32 8.07 -2.85
N THR A 21 -4.95 8.32 -4.10
CA THR A 21 -4.36 7.32 -4.99
C THR A 21 -3.10 7.87 -5.66
N ILE A 22 -1.97 7.19 -5.50
CA ILE A 22 -0.72 7.47 -6.20
C ILE A 22 -0.48 6.38 -7.24
N LEU A 23 -0.22 6.78 -8.49
CA LEU A 23 0.17 5.85 -9.56
C LEU A 23 1.69 5.84 -9.69
N LEU A 24 2.27 4.64 -9.68
CA LEU A 24 3.69 4.44 -9.97
C LEU A 24 3.87 3.42 -11.08
N GLU A 25 4.85 3.69 -11.93
CA GLU A 25 5.42 2.72 -12.85
C GLU A 25 6.51 1.94 -12.12
N VAL A 26 6.38 0.61 -12.11
CA VAL A 26 7.31 -0.28 -11.42
C VAL A 26 7.84 -1.33 -12.38
N ASP A 27 9.11 -1.72 -12.23
CA ASP A 27 9.59 -2.97 -12.85
C ASP A 27 9.07 -4.16 -12.01
N PRO A 28 8.43 -5.17 -12.62
CA PRO A 28 7.91 -6.33 -11.87
C PRO A 28 8.97 -7.09 -11.06
N LEU A 29 10.25 -6.95 -11.40
CA LEU A 29 11.39 -7.61 -10.77
C LEU A 29 12.21 -6.68 -9.87
N GLN A 30 11.81 -5.41 -9.69
CA GLN A 30 12.51 -4.52 -8.76
C GLN A 30 12.24 -4.87 -7.29
N SER A 31 13.14 -4.46 -6.40
CA SER A 31 12.98 -4.71 -4.97
C SER A 31 11.76 -3.96 -4.40
N LEU A 32 11.08 -4.56 -3.42
CA LEU A 32 10.00 -3.83 -2.74
C LEU A 32 10.53 -2.64 -1.93
N SER A 33 11.79 -2.68 -1.48
CA SER A 33 12.43 -1.51 -0.87
C SER A 33 12.53 -0.32 -1.83
N ASP A 34 12.84 -0.55 -3.10
CA ASP A 34 12.91 0.51 -4.10
C ASP A 34 11.50 1.04 -4.41
N VAL A 35 10.49 0.16 -4.52
CA VAL A 35 9.08 0.56 -4.67
C VAL A 35 8.64 1.49 -3.53
N ARG A 36 8.92 1.14 -2.28
CA ARG A 36 8.59 1.98 -1.11
C ARG A 36 9.31 3.32 -1.15
N ALA A 37 10.54 3.34 -1.64
CA ALA A 37 11.32 4.56 -1.73
C ALA A 37 10.83 5.48 -2.86
N GLU A 38 10.42 4.93 -4.00
CA GLU A 38 9.74 5.66 -5.08
C GLU A 38 8.38 6.20 -4.60
N LEU A 39 7.62 5.39 -3.86
CA LEU A 39 6.36 5.84 -3.24
C LEU A 39 6.59 6.98 -2.26
N LEU A 40 7.60 6.88 -1.39
CA LEU A 40 7.94 7.96 -0.46
C LEU A 40 8.30 9.25 -1.21
N HIS A 41 9.11 9.15 -2.26
CA HIS A 41 9.47 10.29 -3.09
C HIS A 41 8.21 10.95 -3.70
N ALA A 42 7.34 10.15 -4.31
CA ALA A 42 6.09 10.64 -4.90
C ALA A 42 5.17 11.28 -3.84
N LEU A 43 5.09 10.72 -2.64
CA LEU A 43 4.31 11.28 -1.53
C LEU A 43 4.83 12.66 -1.10
N VAL A 44 6.15 12.81 -0.94
CA VAL A 44 6.78 14.09 -0.59
C VAL A 44 6.55 15.13 -1.70
N GLU A 45 6.67 14.75 -2.97
CA GLU A 45 6.45 15.65 -4.11
C GLU A 45 4.99 16.10 -4.24
N THR A 46 4.05 15.18 -4.01
CA THR A 46 2.61 15.45 -4.17
C THR A 46 1.97 16.09 -2.94
N SER A 47 2.62 16.02 -1.78
CA SER A 47 2.12 16.55 -0.50
C SER A 47 3.09 17.58 0.09
N PRO A 48 3.10 18.83 -0.41
CA PRO A 48 4.05 19.86 0.03
C PRO A 48 3.90 20.24 1.52
N GLY A 49 2.78 19.89 2.15
CA GLY A 49 2.57 20.06 3.60
C GLY A 49 3.19 18.97 4.48
N GLY A 50 3.86 17.97 3.88
CA GLY A 50 4.45 16.84 4.62
C GLY A 50 3.42 15.91 5.27
N LYS A 51 2.13 16.06 4.93
CA LYS A 51 1.03 15.28 5.48
C LYS A 51 0.16 14.71 4.37
N LEU A 52 -0.27 13.47 4.53
CA LEU A 52 -1.25 12.80 3.70
C LEU A 52 -2.43 12.40 4.60
N ASN A 53 -3.66 12.84 4.27
CA ASN A 53 -4.86 12.55 5.06
C ASN A 53 -4.72 12.86 6.56
N GLY A 54 -3.97 13.93 6.90
CA GLY A 54 -3.70 14.32 8.30
C GLY A 54 -2.55 13.56 8.97
N GLN A 55 -2.07 12.47 8.38
CA GLN A 55 -0.90 11.71 8.87
C GLN A 55 0.41 12.29 8.32
N GLU A 56 1.44 12.38 9.15
CA GLU A 56 2.75 12.84 8.71
C GLU A 56 3.44 11.78 7.83
N ILE A 57 3.97 12.23 6.70
CA ILE A 57 4.71 11.36 5.78
C ILE A 57 6.04 10.97 6.45
N PRO A 58 6.38 9.69 6.56
CA PRO A 58 7.58 9.25 7.24
C PRO A 58 8.83 9.68 6.48
N GLN A 59 9.93 9.95 7.19
CA GLN A 59 11.22 10.24 6.54
C GLN A 59 11.90 9.00 5.94
N ASN A 60 11.46 7.80 6.36
CA ASN A 60 12.07 6.54 5.97
C ASN A 60 11.05 5.61 5.30
N ALA A 61 11.39 5.13 4.11
CA ALA A 61 10.54 4.25 3.31
C ALA A 61 10.22 2.92 4.00
N LYS A 62 11.05 2.48 4.95
CA LYS A 62 10.80 1.27 5.77
C LYS A 62 9.56 1.41 6.67
N HIS A 63 9.12 2.63 6.95
CA HIS A 63 7.91 2.89 7.74
C HIS A 63 6.65 2.88 6.86
N ILE A 64 6.75 2.51 5.59
CA ILE A 64 5.58 2.34 4.72
C ILE A 64 5.29 0.84 4.62
N LYS A 65 4.12 0.43 5.11
CA LYS A 65 3.63 -0.94 4.92
C LYS A 65 2.81 -1.05 3.65
N LEU A 66 2.93 -2.17 2.95
CA LEU A 66 2.18 -2.47 1.72
C LEU A 66 1.21 -3.63 1.92
N GLY A 67 0.01 -3.48 1.37
CA GLY A 67 -1.08 -4.47 1.42
C GLY A 67 -1.57 -4.81 0.02
N ILE A 68 -1.72 -6.10 -0.28
CA ILE A 68 -2.24 -6.61 -1.54
C ILE A 68 -3.72 -6.90 -1.39
N ALA A 69 -4.54 -6.48 -2.35
CA ALA A 69 -5.97 -6.78 -2.35
C ALA A 69 -6.20 -8.30 -2.33
N ASN A 70 -7.06 -8.77 -1.42
CA ASN A 70 -7.43 -10.18 -1.33
C ASN A 70 -8.17 -10.65 -2.60
N ASP A 71 -8.93 -9.74 -3.22
CA ASP A 71 -9.54 -9.94 -4.53
C ASP A 71 -9.41 -8.65 -5.36
N ARG A 72 -8.71 -8.73 -6.49
CA ARG A 72 -8.52 -7.61 -7.42
C ARG A 72 -9.85 -7.06 -7.96
N ASN A 73 -10.86 -7.91 -8.11
CA ASN A 73 -12.14 -7.53 -8.67
C ASN A 73 -13.11 -7.01 -7.60
N ASP A 74 -12.79 -7.22 -6.32
CA ASP A 74 -13.62 -6.82 -5.20
C ASP A 74 -12.76 -6.36 -4.01
N LEU A 75 -12.45 -5.06 -4.01
CA LEU A 75 -11.62 -4.42 -2.99
C LEU A 75 -12.27 -4.42 -1.60
N SER A 76 -13.58 -4.70 -1.49
CA SER A 76 -14.28 -4.79 -0.21
C SER A 76 -13.87 -6.03 0.60
N LYS A 77 -13.27 -7.04 -0.06
CA LYS A 77 -12.75 -8.25 0.59
C LYS A 77 -11.46 -8.02 1.37
N GLY A 78 -10.99 -6.78 1.47
CA GLY A 78 -9.85 -6.37 2.27
C GLY A 78 -8.50 -6.63 1.60
N TYR A 79 -7.43 -6.46 2.38
CA TYR A 79 -6.05 -6.54 1.94
C TYR A 79 -5.22 -7.40 2.90
N SER A 80 -4.25 -8.11 2.36
CA SER A 80 -3.26 -8.88 3.11
C SER A 80 -1.91 -8.18 3.08
N SER A 81 -1.24 -8.08 4.23
CA SER A 81 0.13 -7.58 4.32
C SER A 81 1.08 -8.40 3.45
N VAL A 82 2.03 -7.71 2.80
CA VAL A 82 3.07 -8.37 2.03
C VAL A 82 4.01 -9.14 2.98
N VAL A 83 3.91 -10.47 2.96
CA VAL A 83 4.68 -11.38 3.83
C VAL A 83 6.15 -11.45 3.37
N GLY A 84 6.91 -10.48 3.87
CA GLY A 84 8.38 -10.38 3.78
C GLY A 84 8.92 -9.15 4.51
N GLU A 85 8.08 -8.42 5.24
CA GLU A 85 8.29 -7.00 5.54
C GLU A 85 8.65 -6.70 7.02
N LEU A 86 8.70 -7.71 7.92
CA LEU A 86 8.95 -7.47 9.35
C LEU A 86 9.64 -8.62 10.14
N GLU A 87 10.40 -9.50 9.50
CA GLU A 87 11.22 -10.51 10.22
C GLU A 87 12.66 -10.01 10.49
N GLU A 88 12.83 -8.76 10.92
CA GLU A 88 14.11 -8.25 11.45
C GLU A 88 13.96 -7.50 12.78
N ALA A 89 12.85 -7.71 13.51
CA ALA A 89 12.64 -7.09 14.82
C ALA A 89 12.12 -8.09 15.88
N SER A 90 12.78 -9.25 16.01
CA SER A 90 12.74 -10.08 17.22
C SER A 90 13.91 -11.07 17.26
N ASP A 91 15.13 -10.57 17.47
CA ASP A 91 16.18 -11.39 18.09
C ASP A 91 15.75 -11.68 19.54
N THR A 92 15.18 -12.86 19.78
CA THR A 92 15.20 -13.60 21.06
C THR A 92 14.46 -14.93 20.89
N GLY A 93 15.19 -16.01 20.56
CA GLY A 93 14.54 -17.31 20.41
C GLY A 93 15.46 -18.49 20.05
N LYS A 94 16.29 -18.90 21.01
CA LYS A 94 17.22 -20.04 20.95
C LYS A 94 16.52 -21.36 20.56
N GLY A 95 16.59 -21.75 19.29
CA GLY A 95 16.07 -23.03 18.78
C GLY A 95 17.12 -23.83 18.00
N LYS A 96 17.67 -24.88 18.62
CA LYS A 96 18.57 -25.86 17.99
C LYS A 96 17.77 -26.70 16.97
N GLY A 97 17.89 -26.39 15.68
CA GLY A 97 17.30 -27.16 14.59
C GLY A 97 18.27 -27.25 13.41
N LYS A 98 18.58 -28.47 12.96
CA LYS A 98 19.57 -28.77 11.93
C LYS A 98 19.18 -28.13 10.59
N ALA A 99 20.04 -27.28 10.04
CA ALA A 99 19.86 -26.70 8.71
C ALA A 99 20.19 -27.73 7.61
N PRO A 100 19.32 -27.96 6.61
CA PRO A 100 19.75 -28.46 5.32
C PRO A 100 20.38 -27.31 4.52
N VAL A 101 21.57 -27.56 3.99
CA VAL A 101 22.29 -26.72 3.04
C VAL A 101 21.45 -26.58 1.77
N GLY A 102 21.00 -25.36 1.41
CA GLY A 102 20.41 -25.13 0.08
C GLY A 102 19.46 -23.95 -0.16
N SER A 103 19.11 -23.11 0.82
CA SER A 103 18.03 -22.11 0.65
C SER A 103 18.49 -20.65 0.55
N ALA A 104 19.54 -20.36 -0.22
CA ALA A 104 19.98 -18.97 -0.46
C ALA A 104 19.34 -18.31 -1.72
N LYS A 105 18.34 -18.94 -2.36
CA LYS A 105 17.72 -18.45 -3.61
C LYS A 105 16.19 -18.41 -3.63
N ALA A 106 15.52 -18.78 -2.52
CA ALA A 106 14.06 -18.78 -2.43
C ALA A 106 13.48 -17.47 -1.85
N ASP A 107 14.30 -16.68 -1.16
CA ASP A 107 13.90 -15.43 -0.52
C ASP A 107 13.76 -14.27 -1.52
N SER A 108 14.70 -14.14 -2.47
CA SER A 108 14.73 -13.02 -3.43
C SER A 108 13.57 -13.04 -4.44
N LEU A 109 12.89 -14.18 -4.61
CA LEU A 109 11.69 -14.26 -5.46
C LEU A 109 10.43 -13.73 -4.76
N LYS A 110 10.46 -13.49 -3.44
CA LYS A 110 9.36 -12.88 -2.69
C LYS A 110 9.57 -11.38 -2.43
N ASP A 111 10.74 -10.82 -2.77
CA ASP A 111 11.05 -9.40 -2.55
C ASP A 111 10.88 -8.55 -3.82
N CYS A 112 9.89 -8.86 -4.65
CA CYS A 112 9.54 -8.03 -5.82
C CYS A 112 8.03 -8.03 -6.07
N PRO A 113 7.46 -7.02 -6.77
CA PRO A 113 6.03 -6.94 -7.04
C PRO A 113 5.44 -8.23 -7.62
N GLN A 114 6.09 -8.81 -8.63
CA GLN A 114 5.66 -10.07 -9.23
C GLN A 114 5.74 -11.23 -8.23
N GLY A 115 6.78 -11.23 -7.40
CA GLY A 115 7.05 -12.24 -6.39
C GLY A 115 5.99 -12.38 -5.31
N VAL A 116 5.37 -11.26 -4.96
CA VAL A 116 4.30 -11.18 -3.95
C VAL A 116 2.91 -11.32 -4.56
N GLY A 117 2.82 -11.58 -5.86
CA GLY A 117 1.56 -11.85 -6.56
C GLY A 117 0.87 -10.62 -7.15
N MET A 118 1.51 -9.44 -7.15
CA MET A 118 0.98 -8.27 -7.84
C MET A 118 1.02 -8.48 -9.36
N LYS A 119 0.16 -7.75 -10.06
CA LYS A 119 0.04 -7.71 -11.52
C LYS A 119 -0.14 -6.28 -12.00
N ASN A 120 0.02 -6.07 -13.30
CA ASN A 120 -0.24 -4.78 -13.92
C ASN A 120 -1.68 -4.30 -13.65
N GLY A 121 -1.81 -3.06 -13.19
CA GLY A 121 -3.06 -2.41 -12.84
C GLY A 121 -3.63 -2.78 -11.46
N ASP A 122 -2.92 -3.55 -10.65
CA ASP A 122 -3.40 -3.93 -9.32
C ASP A 122 -3.48 -2.71 -8.37
N VAL A 123 -4.32 -2.86 -7.34
CA VAL A 123 -4.45 -1.90 -6.24
C VAL A 123 -3.63 -2.40 -5.06
N VAL A 124 -2.81 -1.53 -4.53
CA VAL A 124 -1.94 -1.78 -3.37
C VAL A 124 -2.34 -0.81 -2.28
N ALA A 125 -2.78 -1.31 -1.13
CA ALA A 125 -2.99 -0.46 0.04
C ALA A 125 -1.64 -0.08 0.65
N PHE A 126 -1.54 1.11 1.23
CA PHE A 126 -0.37 1.46 2.03
C PHE A 126 -0.76 2.23 3.29
N LYS A 127 0.10 2.14 4.31
CA LYS A 127 -0.03 2.91 5.56
C LYS A 127 1.32 3.20 6.18
N PHE A 128 1.37 4.21 7.05
CA PHE A 128 2.59 4.57 7.78
C PHE A 128 2.66 3.86 9.13
N VAL A 129 3.80 3.26 9.43
CA VAL A 129 4.12 2.62 10.71
C VAL A 129 4.66 3.68 11.66
N GLY A 130 4.02 3.84 12.81
CA GLY A 130 4.54 4.65 13.92
C GLY A 130 3.96 6.05 14.08
N ASN A 131 2.87 6.43 13.41
CA ASN A 131 2.20 7.70 13.71
C ASN A 131 0.67 7.56 13.79
N GLY A 132 0.18 7.27 15.01
CA GLY A 132 -1.10 7.80 15.51
C GLY A 132 -2.40 7.33 14.88
N GLY A 133 -2.48 6.14 14.27
CA GLY A 133 -3.77 5.45 14.23
C GLY A 133 -4.10 5.04 15.66
N ILE A 134 -5.30 5.38 16.16
CA ILE A 134 -5.77 5.05 17.51
C ILE A 134 -5.58 3.54 17.72
N ALA A 135 -4.46 3.17 18.35
CA ALA A 135 -4.26 1.86 18.88
C ALA A 135 -5.04 1.86 20.19
N ASP A 136 -6.31 1.49 20.12
CA ASP A 136 -7.00 1.02 21.31
C ASP A 136 -6.22 -0.22 21.77
N GLU A 137 -5.57 -0.09 22.92
CA GLU A 137 -4.72 -1.12 23.55
C GLU A 137 -5.55 -2.29 24.09
N SER A 138 -6.33 -2.92 23.21
CA SER A 138 -7.09 -4.12 23.50
C SER A 138 -6.53 -5.27 22.66
N THR A 139 -5.57 -5.95 23.26
CA THR A 139 -5.00 -7.23 22.81
C THR A 139 -6.12 -8.26 22.61
N GLU A 140 -6.33 -8.71 21.37
CA GLU A 140 -6.84 -10.03 20.91
C GLU A 140 -7.47 -9.86 19.50
N ASP A 141 -6.89 -10.52 18.48
CA ASP A 141 -7.41 -10.63 17.11
C ASP A 141 -7.71 -9.32 16.33
N ILE A 142 -6.83 -8.32 16.38
CA ILE A 142 -6.97 -7.14 15.51
C ILE A 142 -6.67 -7.54 14.07
N ILE A 143 -7.72 -7.76 13.28
CA ILE A 143 -7.64 -7.84 11.82
C ILE A 143 -6.92 -6.57 11.36
N GLU A 144 -5.81 -6.74 10.65
CA GLU A 144 -5.03 -5.60 10.16
C GLU A 144 -5.90 -4.73 9.26
N GLU A 145 -6.35 -3.59 9.77
CA GLU A 145 -7.22 -2.67 9.04
C GLU A 145 -6.40 -1.81 8.07
N TRP A 146 -6.95 -1.65 6.87
CA TRP A 146 -6.41 -0.82 5.80
C TRP A 146 -7.41 0.28 5.51
N ASP A 147 -7.02 1.53 5.75
CA ASP A 147 -7.82 2.69 5.38
C ASP A 147 -7.76 2.86 3.86
N VAL A 148 -8.68 2.22 3.14
CA VAL A 148 -8.85 2.38 1.70
C VAL A 148 -10.33 2.59 1.41
N ILE A 149 -10.67 3.77 0.93
CA ILE A 149 -12.03 4.09 0.49
C ILE A 149 -12.12 3.91 -1.02
N VAL A 150 -13.14 3.16 -1.43
CA VAL A 150 -13.52 3.02 -2.83
C VAL A 150 -14.79 3.85 -3.03
N PRO A 151 -14.71 5.00 -3.73
CA PRO A 151 -15.88 5.81 -4.00
C PRO A 151 -16.93 5.00 -4.75
N THR A 152 -18.19 5.09 -4.33
CA THR A 152 -19.30 4.52 -5.09
C THR A 152 -19.83 5.54 -6.11
N ILE A 153 -20.54 5.05 -7.13
CA ILE A 153 -21.21 5.91 -8.11
C ILE A 153 -22.22 6.83 -7.40
N GLU A 154 -22.92 6.31 -6.39
CA GLU A 154 -23.93 7.05 -5.61
C GLU A 154 -23.28 8.15 -4.76
N ASP A 155 -22.08 7.91 -4.21
CA ASP A 155 -21.35 8.95 -3.47
C ASP A 155 -20.83 10.08 -4.38
N THR A 156 -20.55 9.76 -5.65
CA THR A 156 -20.01 10.73 -6.62
C THR A 156 -21.11 11.55 -7.28
N TYR A 157 -22.31 10.98 -7.41
CA TYR A 157 -23.44 11.56 -8.12
C TYR A 157 -24.71 11.59 -7.27
N LYS A 158 -24.59 11.85 -5.96
CA LYS A 158 -25.76 12.25 -5.17
C LYS A 158 -26.36 13.46 -5.87
N GLU A 159 -27.49 13.24 -6.55
CA GLU A 159 -28.28 14.28 -7.17
C GLU A 159 -28.63 15.26 -6.07
N ASP A 160 -27.96 16.41 -6.06
CA ASP A 160 -28.51 17.62 -5.43
C ASP A 160 -29.79 17.93 -6.22
N ASP A 161 -30.89 17.27 -5.87
CA ASP A 161 -32.26 17.49 -6.33
C ASP A 161 -32.78 18.83 -5.78
N GLU A 162 -32.01 19.90 -6.00
CA GLU A 162 -32.36 21.27 -5.66
C GLU A 162 -32.17 22.18 -6.88
N GLY A 163 -33.04 22.02 -7.87
CA GLY A 163 -33.22 22.98 -8.94
C GLY A 163 -34.42 22.61 -9.82
N LEU A 164 -35.46 23.41 -10.02
CA LEU A 164 -35.61 24.86 -9.91
C LEU A 164 -37.11 25.12 -9.66
N ALA A 165 -37.46 25.83 -8.59
CA ALA A 165 -38.78 26.46 -8.52
C ALA A 165 -38.85 27.51 -9.64
N MET A 166 -39.52 27.17 -10.74
CA MET A 166 -39.85 28.10 -11.81
C MET A 166 -40.80 29.16 -11.23
N ASP A 167 -40.26 30.33 -10.91
CA ASP A 167 -41.03 31.54 -10.62
C ASP A 167 -41.62 32.03 -11.96
N GLU A 168 -42.90 31.72 -12.21
CA GLU A 168 -43.66 32.29 -13.31
C GLU A 168 -44.10 33.72 -12.94
N GLY A 169 -43.42 34.71 -13.53
CA GLY A 169 -43.83 36.12 -13.55
C GLY A 169 -44.47 36.53 -14.87
#